data_AF-A0A1S1YST4-F1
#
_entry.id   AF-A0A1S1YST4-F1
#
_cell.length_a   1.000
_cell.length_b   1.000
_cell.length_c   1.000
_cell.angle_alpha   90.00
_cell.angle_beta   90.00
_cell.angle_gamma   90.00
#
_symmetry.space_group_name_H-M   'P 1'
#
loop_
_entity.id
_entity.type
_entity.pdbx_description
1 polymer ?
#
loop_
_entity_poly.entity_id
_entity_poly.type
_entity_poly.pdbx_seq_one_letter_code
_entity_poly.pdbx_strand_id
1 'polypeptide(L)'
;MNKFTSHIILAFMVLVTSCKDSIIEDLPTPAGNLLTTIIAINNDVELNTSWRHYMISDASVGIKEITYSNSTKSETAYQDDFIYDLINKESTPELNFTTLSNNEYDHATINIDNHLENNYSFDIKGTYNPSSPISIKFFYTTDIPMEINHELEDNLIISDSTITQIELAFNLKKCFDLVEFDQLNTKEIDVELGNGQIVKETVIEINAIDNKATYELLNKELQESLETRIVAQEPNF
;
A
#
# COMPACT_ATOMS: atom_id res chain seq x y z
N MET A 1 -2.90 -77.88 -25.68
CA MET A 1 -2.05 -76.90 -24.97
C MET A 1 -2.95 -76.02 -24.13
N ASN A 2 -2.63 -75.96 -22.83
CA ASN A 2 -3.02 -75.01 -21.77
C ASN A 2 -4.49 -74.60 -21.69
N LYS A 3 -5.29 -75.16 -20.75
CA LYS A 3 -5.33 -74.91 -19.28
C LYS A 3 -5.65 -73.42 -19.02
N PHE A 4 -6.62 -72.95 -18.24
CA PHE A 4 -7.35 -73.37 -17.02
C PHE A 4 -8.74 -72.68 -17.12
N THR A 5 -9.90 -73.33 -16.95
CA THR A 5 -10.71 -73.43 -15.70
C THR A 5 -10.81 -72.11 -14.93
N SER A 6 -11.88 -71.72 -14.26
CA SER A 6 -13.19 -72.28 -13.93
C SER A 6 -13.82 -71.20 -13.03
N HIS A 7 -14.97 -70.63 -13.42
CA HIS A 7 -16.24 -70.62 -12.66
C HIS A 7 -16.30 -69.89 -11.30
N ILE A 8 -17.53 -69.42 -11.03
CA ILE A 8 -18.14 -69.07 -9.72
C ILE A 8 -17.93 -67.59 -9.34
N ILE A 9 -18.84 -66.69 -9.74
CA ILE A 9 -20.10 -66.32 -9.04
C ILE A 9 -19.84 -65.88 -7.60
N LEU A 10 -20.09 -64.61 -7.26
CA LEU A 10 -21.17 -64.18 -6.35
C LEU A 10 -20.94 -62.72 -5.91
N ALA A 11 -22.05 -61.99 -5.89
CA ALA A 11 -22.19 -60.63 -5.39
C ALA A 11 -21.73 -60.44 -3.93
N PHE A 12 -21.35 -59.21 -3.56
CA PHE A 12 -21.74 -58.62 -2.28
C PHE A 12 -21.73 -57.09 -2.36
N MET A 13 -22.89 -56.49 -2.08
CA MET A 13 -23.06 -55.07 -1.74
C MET A 13 -22.28 -54.73 -0.47
N VAL A 14 -21.60 -53.58 -0.45
CA VAL A 14 -21.47 -52.74 0.75
C VAL A 14 -21.66 -51.30 0.31
N LEU A 15 -22.86 -50.78 0.55
CA LEU A 15 -23.06 -49.37 0.90
C LEU A 15 -22.27 -49.10 2.19
N VAL A 16 -21.61 -47.95 2.30
CA VAL A 16 -21.48 -47.07 3.49
C VAL A 16 -20.25 -46.18 3.34
N THR A 17 -20.53 -44.88 3.20
CA THR A 17 -19.77 -43.70 3.63
C THR A 17 -18.24 -43.78 3.75
N SER A 18 -17.55 -42.99 2.95
CA SER A 18 -16.34 -42.30 3.40
C SER A 18 -16.37 -40.90 2.82
N CYS A 19 -16.17 -39.92 3.70
CA CYS A 19 -15.98 -38.52 3.41
C CYS A 19 -15.21 -38.35 2.10
N LYS A 20 -15.76 -37.54 1.18
CA LYS A 20 -14.87 -36.74 0.34
C LYS A 20 -14.21 -35.79 1.32
N ASP A 21 -13.10 -36.23 1.91
CA ASP A 21 -12.13 -35.34 2.52
C ASP A 21 -11.89 -34.26 1.47
N SER A 22 -12.33 -33.06 1.81
CA SER A 22 -11.94 -31.88 1.06
C SER A 22 -10.42 -31.92 1.05
N ILE A 23 -9.85 -32.16 -0.12
CA ILE A 23 -8.50 -31.73 -0.41
C ILE A 23 -8.61 -30.20 -0.41
N ILE A 24 -8.64 -29.62 0.79
CA ILE A 24 -8.12 -28.29 1.03
C ILE A 24 -6.64 -28.51 0.78
N GLU A 25 -6.17 -28.07 -0.37
CA GLU A 25 -4.74 -27.98 -0.61
C GLU A 25 -4.17 -27.21 0.57
N ASP A 26 -3.28 -27.88 1.34
CA ASP A 26 -2.47 -27.30 2.41
C ASP A 26 -1.67 -26.14 1.81
N LEU A 27 -2.27 -24.97 1.68
CA LEU A 27 -1.53 -23.74 1.55
C LEU A 27 -0.68 -23.63 2.82
N PRO A 28 0.62 -23.37 2.70
CA PRO A 28 1.47 -23.26 3.87
C PRO A 28 0.91 -22.16 4.77
N THR A 29 0.62 -22.51 6.03
CA THR A 29 0.24 -21.54 7.05
C THR A 29 1.30 -20.43 7.07
N PRO A 30 0.92 -19.15 6.95
CA PRO A 30 1.88 -18.04 6.96
C PRO A 30 2.81 -18.11 8.17
N ALA A 31 4.08 -17.75 7.99
CA ALA A 31 5.08 -17.74 9.05
C ALA A 31 4.96 -16.52 9.99
N GLY A 32 3.73 -16.12 10.34
CA GLY A 32 3.44 -14.95 11.16
C GLY A 32 1.96 -14.78 11.44
N ASN A 33 1.64 -13.83 12.32
CA ASN A 33 0.27 -13.51 12.77
C ASN A 33 -0.20 -12.11 12.36
N LEU A 34 0.66 -11.33 11.70
CA LEU A 34 0.35 -10.00 11.19
C LEU A 34 0.82 -9.83 9.74
N LEU A 35 -0.07 -9.31 8.89
CA LEU A 35 0.28 -8.72 7.60
C LEU A 35 -0.12 -7.24 7.62
N THR A 36 0.80 -6.36 7.25
CA THR A 36 0.52 -4.94 7.05
C THR A 36 0.52 -4.62 5.56
N THR A 37 -0.56 -4.02 5.08
CA THR A 37 -0.67 -3.50 3.71
C THR A 37 -0.71 -1.98 3.78
N ILE A 38 0.08 -1.30 2.96
CA ILE A 38 0.13 0.17 2.93
C ILE A 38 -0.42 0.63 1.58
N ILE A 39 -1.38 1.54 1.63
CA ILE A 39 -2.14 1.96 0.44
C ILE A 39 -2.30 3.48 0.40
N ALA A 40 -2.64 4.02 -0.77
CA ALA A 40 -3.18 5.37 -0.90
C ALA A 40 -4.71 5.33 -1.01
N ILE A 41 -5.37 6.23 -0.28
CA ILE A 41 -6.74 6.66 -0.63
C ILE A 41 -6.57 7.86 -1.57
N ASN A 42 -6.81 7.63 -2.85
CA ASN A 42 -6.64 8.59 -3.93
C ASN A 42 -8.00 8.92 -4.59
N ASN A 43 -7.98 9.93 -5.46
CA ASN A 43 -9.10 10.20 -6.36
C ASN A 43 -9.06 9.19 -7.52
N ASP A 44 -9.60 8.00 -7.33
CA ASP A 44 -9.88 7.09 -8.45
C ASP A 44 -11.01 7.69 -9.29
N VAL A 45 -10.68 8.21 -10.47
CA VAL A 45 -11.66 8.83 -11.36
C VAL A 45 -11.46 8.28 -12.75
N GLU A 46 -12.53 7.73 -13.33
CA GLU A 46 -12.58 7.45 -14.76
C GLU A 46 -12.22 8.72 -15.53
N LEU A 47 -11.24 8.64 -16.43
CA LEU A 47 -10.64 9.70 -17.25
C LEU A 47 -11.62 10.69 -17.94
N ASN A 48 -12.93 10.42 -17.90
CA ASN A 48 -14.00 11.16 -18.58
C ASN A 48 -14.97 11.92 -17.66
N THR A 49 -14.76 11.95 -16.34
CA THR A 49 -15.66 12.76 -15.47
C THR A 49 -15.14 14.20 -15.32
N SER A 50 -15.98 15.16 -15.73
CA SER A 50 -15.64 16.56 -16.01
C SER A 50 -15.46 17.47 -14.77
N TRP A 51 -15.16 16.93 -13.59
CA TRP A 51 -15.34 17.67 -12.33
C TRP A 51 -14.25 17.49 -11.27
N ARG A 52 -13.15 16.76 -11.56
CA ARG A 52 -11.97 16.77 -10.67
C ARG A 52 -10.78 17.42 -11.35
N HIS A 53 -10.22 18.40 -10.65
CA HIS A 53 -9.13 19.24 -11.11
C HIS A 53 -7.81 18.48 -11.22
N TYR A 54 -7.61 17.35 -10.53
CA TYR A 54 -6.37 16.59 -10.59
C TYR A 54 -6.59 15.07 -10.44
N MET A 55 -5.59 14.28 -10.85
CA MET A 55 -5.51 12.83 -10.70
C MET A 55 -4.09 12.43 -10.31
N ILE A 56 -3.94 11.64 -9.25
CA ILE A 56 -2.65 11.05 -8.85
C ILE A 56 -2.47 9.76 -9.64
N SER A 57 -1.36 9.63 -10.36
CA SER A 57 -1.03 8.44 -11.15
C SER A 57 -0.10 7.50 -10.41
N ASP A 58 0.84 8.05 -9.64
CA ASP A 58 1.88 7.29 -8.96
C ASP A 58 2.13 7.92 -7.60
N ALA A 59 2.39 7.10 -6.58
CA ALA A 59 2.78 7.57 -5.26
C ALA A 59 3.69 6.55 -4.60
N SER A 60 4.92 6.97 -4.31
CA SER A 60 5.93 6.16 -3.64
C SER A 60 6.34 6.79 -2.30
N VAL A 61 6.62 5.94 -1.31
CA VAL A 61 7.10 6.34 0.01
C VAL A 61 8.26 5.44 0.45
N GLY A 62 9.30 6.03 1.04
CA GLY A 62 10.42 5.30 1.64
C GLY A 62 10.16 5.04 3.12
N ILE A 63 9.94 3.79 3.51
CA ILE A 63 9.62 3.40 4.89
C ILE A 63 10.79 2.63 5.49
N LYS A 64 11.26 3.09 6.65
CA LYS A 64 12.36 2.47 7.39
C LYS A 64 11.89 1.47 8.43
N GLU A 65 10.78 1.80 9.09
CA GLU A 65 10.33 1.04 10.24
C GLU A 65 8.83 1.20 10.45
N ILE A 66 8.17 0.14 10.89
CA ILE A 66 6.78 0.16 11.34
C ILE A 66 6.73 -0.51 12.71
N THR A 67 6.27 0.25 13.69
CA THR A 67 6.18 -0.17 15.09
C THR A 67 4.73 -0.11 15.57
N TYR A 68 4.28 -1.16 16.24
CA TYR A 68 2.99 -1.19 16.91
C TYR A 68 3.21 -1.08 18.41
N SER A 69 2.42 -0.23 19.07
CA SER A 69 2.59 0.00 20.51
C SER A 69 1.27 0.15 21.25
N ASN A 70 1.36 0.04 22.56
CA ASN A 70 0.38 0.45 23.54
C ASN A 70 1.05 1.09 24.74
N SER A 71 0.26 1.51 25.74
CA SER A 71 0.76 2.14 26.97
C SER A 71 1.81 1.33 27.77
N THR A 72 1.97 0.04 27.50
CA THR A 72 2.83 -0.89 28.24
C THR A 72 3.91 -1.57 27.40
N LYS A 73 3.76 -1.61 26.07
CA LYS A 73 4.61 -2.38 25.18
C LYS A 73 4.72 -1.71 23.81
N SER A 74 5.91 -1.80 23.23
CA SER A 74 6.20 -1.38 21.86
C SER A 74 6.95 -2.50 21.16
N GLU A 75 6.57 -2.80 19.92
CA GLU A 75 7.16 -3.90 19.14
C GLU A 75 7.26 -3.50 17.66
N THR A 76 8.49 -3.54 17.16
CA THR A 76 8.79 -3.26 15.76
C THR A 76 8.41 -4.45 14.91
N ALA A 77 7.39 -4.28 14.06
CA ALA A 77 6.90 -5.31 13.14
C ALA A 77 7.81 -5.48 11.93
N TYR A 78 8.35 -4.36 11.43
CA TYR A 78 9.16 -4.29 10.23
C TYR A 78 10.30 -3.29 10.41
N GLN A 79 11.53 -3.67 10.03
CA GLN A 79 12.72 -2.83 10.15
C GLN A 79 13.71 -3.13 9.01
N ASP A 80 13.63 -2.35 7.94
CA ASP A 80 14.56 -2.34 6.80
C ASP A 80 14.21 -1.16 5.88
N ASP A 81 14.98 -0.93 4.81
CA ASP A 81 14.63 0.06 3.79
C ASP A 81 13.58 -0.52 2.82
N PHE A 82 12.33 -0.06 2.93
CA PHE A 82 11.22 -0.48 2.07
C PHE A 82 10.74 0.67 1.18
N ILE A 83 10.85 0.48 -0.13
CA ILE A 83 10.15 1.36 -1.09
C ILE A 83 8.75 0.83 -1.28
N TYR A 84 7.76 1.68 -1.05
CA TYR A 84 6.34 1.34 -1.13
C TYR A 84 5.66 2.09 -2.26
N ASP A 85 5.06 1.38 -3.21
CA ASP A 85 4.12 1.93 -4.17
C ASP A 85 2.71 1.90 -3.57
N LEU A 86 2.22 3.07 -3.17
CA LEU A 86 0.95 3.23 -2.48
C LEU A 86 -0.25 2.98 -3.40
N ILE A 87 -0.09 3.14 -4.71
CA ILE A 87 -1.17 2.97 -5.70
C ILE A 87 -1.27 1.50 -6.11
N ASN A 88 -0.13 0.86 -6.41
CA ASN A 88 -0.06 -0.55 -6.79
C ASN A 88 -0.09 -1.50 -5.59
N LYS A 89 0.13 -0.97 -4.36
CA LYS A 89 0.12 -1.72 -3.09
C LYS A 89 1.24 -2.75 -3.01
N GLU A 90 2.39 -2.40 -3.57
CA GLU A 90 3.56 -3.26 -3.65
C GLU A 90 4.72 -2.64 -2.89
N SER A 91 5.60 -3.48 -2.35
CA SER A 91 6.81 -3.03 -1.68
C SER A 91 8.04 -3.75 -2.20
N THR A 92 9.18 -3.05 -2.15
CA THR A 92 10.49 -3.59 -2.48
C THR A 92 11.45 -3.29 -1.33
N PRO A 93 11.93 -4.31 -0.58
CA PRO A 93 11.51 -5.72 -0.65
C PRO A 93 10.05 -5.93 -0.20
N GLU A 94 9.48 -7.09 -0.52
CA GLU A 94 8.08 -7.44 -0.19
C GLU A 94 7.88 -7.52 1.34
N LEU A 95 6.92 -6.78 1.89
CA LEU A 95 6.48 -6.97 3.27
C LEU A 95 5.63 -8.21 3.37
N ASN A 96 6.25 -9.23 3.94
CA ASN A 96 5.64 -10.50 4.24
C ASN A 96 4.95 -10.46 5.62
N PHE A 97 4.33 -11.58 5.97
CA PHE A 97 3.85 -11.79 7.33
C PHE A 97 5.01 -11.65 8.34
N THR A 98 4.71 -11.02 9.47
CA THR A 98 5.60 -10.90 10.62
C THR A 98 4.92 -11.47 11.85
N THR A 99 5.68 -11.61 12.93
CA THR A 99 5.16 -12.08 14.23
C THR A 99 5.22 -10.94 15.22
N LEU A 100 4.06 -10.51 15.69
CA LEU A 100 3.93 -9.73 16.91
C LEU A 100 3.58 -10.63 18.08
N SER A 101 3.95 -10.23 19.28
CA SER A 101 3.56 -10.96 20.48
C SER A 101 2.07 -10.78 20.79
N ASN A 102 1.48 -11.75 21.51
CA ASN A 102 0.10 -11.64 21.98
C ASN A 102 -0.11 -10.40 22.84
N ASN A 103 -0.91 -9.46 22.32
CA ASN A 103 -1.25 -8.21 22.99
C ASN A 103 -2.37 -7.48 22.23
N GLU A 104 -2.83 -6.39 22.81
CA GLU A 104 -3.66 -5.38 22.16
C GLU A 104 -2.81 -4.14 21.90
N TYR A 105 -2.71 -3.70 20.65
CA TYR A 105 -1.96 -2.50 20.26
C TYR A 105 -2.96 -1.40 19.87
N ASP A 106 -2.72 -0.17 20.30
CA ASP A 106 -3.60 1.00 20.07
C ASP A 106 -2.91 2.10 19.24
N HIS A 107 -1.62 1.97 18.93
CA HIS A 107 -0.88 2.89 18.07
C HIS A 107 -0.07 2.16 17.00
N ALA A 108 0.04 2.78 15.83
CA ALA A 108 1.04 2.48 14.80
C ALA A 108 1.96 3.68 14.60
N THR A 109 3.26 3.44 14.56
CA THR A 109 4.28 4.42 14.23
C THR A 109 4.97 4.00 12.94
N ILE A 110 4.94 4.86 11.92
CA ILE A 110 5.65 4.67 10.65
C ILE A 110 6.82 5.65 10.60
N ASN A 111 8.03 5.12 10.51
CA ASN A 111 9.25 5.89 10.27
C ASN A 111 9.53 5.93 8.77
N ILE A 112 9.49 7.12 8.20
CA ILE A 112 9.71 7.41 6.79
C ILE A 112 11.08 8.05 6.64
N ASP A 113 11.90 7.56 5.71
CA ASP A 113 13.24 8.09 5.42
C ASP A 113 13.51 8.31 3.93
N ASN A 114 14.66 8.90 3.65
CA ASN A 114 15.10 9.39 2.35
C ASN A 114 15.83 8.33 1.50
N HIS A 115 15.22 7.18 1.22
CA HIS A 115 15.81 6.13 0.38
C HIS A 115 15.07 5.86 -0.94
N LEU A 116 14.13 6.73 -1.33
CA LEU A 116 13.65 6.74 -2.72
C LEU A 116 14.74 7.28 -3.66
N GLU A 117 14.49 7.19 -4.96
CA GLU A 117 15.34 7.81 -5.98
C GLU A 117 15.56 9.30 -5.67
N ASN A 118 16.79 9.78 -5.84
CA ASN A 118 17.22 11.14 -5.51
C ASN A 118 17.17 11.51 -4.01
N ASN A 119 17.14 10.51 -3.11
CA ASN A 119 17.06 10.68 -1.65
C ASN A 119 15.75 11.34 -1.20
N TYR A 120 14.63 11.00 -1.83
CA TYR A 120 13.32 11.44 -1.40
C TYR A 120 12.71 10.49 -0.36
N SER A 121 11.82 11.03 0.48
CA SER A 121 10.96 10.28 1.40
C SER A 121 9.57 10.02 0.80
N PHE A 122 9.06 10.96 0.01
CA PHE A 122 7.88 10.76 -0.85
C PHE A 122 8.14 11.25 -2.27
N ASP A 123 7.58 10.53 -3.25
CA ASP A 123 7.48 10.94 -4.65
C ASP A 123 6.05 10.66 -5.14
N ILE A 124 5.28 11.73 -5.38
CA ILE A 124 3.89 11.66 -5.83
C ILE A 124 3.77 12.37 -7.17
N LYS A 125 3.22 11.65 -8.15
CA LYS A 125 3.05 12.13 -9.53
C LYS A 125 1.58 12.15 -9.90
N GLY A 126 1.23 13.12 -10.73
CA GLY A 126 -0.13 13.19 -11.24
C GLY A 126 -0.31 14.20 -12.34
N THR A 127 -1.57 14.46 -12.67
CA THR A 127 -1.99 15.42 -13.68
C THR A 127 -3.02 16.37 -13.10
N TYR A 128 -2.89 17.65 -13.42
CA TYR A 128 -3.83 18.72 -13.15
C TYR A 128 -4.51 19.14 -14.46
N ASN A 129 -5.83 19.21 -14.47
CA ASN A 129 -6.66 19.51 -15.63
C ASN A 129 -7.42 20.83 -15.38
N PRO A 130 -6.79 22.01 -15.61
CA PRO A 130 -7.44 23.31 -15.40
C PRO A 130 -8.68 23.50 -16.29
N SER A 131 -8.62 22.92 -17.49
CA SER A 131 -9.73 22.90 -18.46
C SER A 131 -9.47 21.81 -19.48
N SER A 132 -10.51 21.14 -19.99
CA SER A 132 -10.33 20.21 -21.12
C SER A 132 -9.97 21.00 -22.40
N PRO A 133 -8.96 20.60 -23.19
CA PRO A 133 -8.13 19.38 -23.12
C PRO A 133 -6.74 19.58 -22.48
N ILE A 134 -6.52 20.68 -21.75
CA ILE A 134 -5.23 21.00 -21.14
C ILE A 134 -5.01 20.11 -19.92
N SER A 135 -3.88 19.39 -19.94
CA SER A 135 -3.39 18.61 -18.80
C SER A 135 -1.95 19.02 -18.50
N ILE A 136 -1.67 19.30 -17.24
CA ILE A 136 -0.36 19.72 -16.75
C ILE A 136 0.10 18.67 -15.75
N LYS A 137 1.27 18.06 -15.98
CA LYS A 137 1.83 17.12 -14.99
C LYS A 137 2.23 17.86 -13.73
N PHE A 138 2.03 17.24 -12.59
CA PHE A 138 2.59 17.72 -11.34
C PHE A 138 3.43 16.64 -10.64
N PHE A 139 4.42 17.09 -9.90
CA PHE A 139 5.31 16.27 -9.09
C PHE A 139 5.41 16.87 -7.70
N TYR A 140 5.12 16.09 -6.68
CA TYR A 140 5.41 16.43 -5.30
C TYR A 140 6.54 15.54 -4.81
N THR A 141 7.62 16.14 -4.33
CA THR A 141 8.75 15.42 -3.76
C THR A 141 9.20 16.08 -2.47
N THR A 142 9.57 15.27 -1.48
CA THR A 142 10.17 15.74 -0.24
C THR A 142 11.35 14.85 0.13
N ASP A 143 12.38 15.45 0.72
CA ASP A 143 13.55 14.80 1.31
C ASP A 143 13.55 14.97 2.85
N ILE A 144 12.37 15.23 3.43
CA ILE A 144 12.23 15.36 4.88
C ILE A 144 11.83 13.98 5.45
N PRO A 145 12.65 13.38 6.31
CA PRO A 145 12.24 12.20 7.08
C PRO A 145 11.07 12.54 8.00
N MET A 146 10.14 11.61 8.16
CA MET A 146 8.93 11.81 8.97
C MET A 146 8.72 10.63 9.91
N GLU A 147 8.30 10.93 11.14
CA GLU A 147 7.78 9.94 12.07
C GLU A 147 6.28 10.20 12.22
N ILE A 148 5.46 9.27 11.75
CA ILE A 148 3.99 9.37 11.81
C ILE A 148 3.53 8.44 12.92
N ASN A 149 3.09 9.01 14.04
CA ASN A 149 2.45 8.28 15.12
C ASN A 149 0.93 8.44 15.04
N HIS A 150 0.21 7.33 14.90
CA HIS A 150 -1.23 7.30 14.68
C HIS A 150 -1.90 6.37 15.68
N GLU A 151 -2.94 6.88 16.35
CA GLU A 151 -3.87 6.07 17.16
C GLU A 151 -4.75 5.26 16.20
N LEU A 152 -4.76 3.93 16.38
CA LEU A 152 -5.52 3.03 15.52
C LEU A 152 -7.03 3.29 15.67
N GLU A 153 -7.76 3.23 14.56
CA GLU A 153 -9.23 3.37 14.59
C GLU A 153 -9.90 2.22 15.33
N ASP A 154 -9.35 1.01 15.17
CA ASP A 154 -9.70 -0.20 15.90
C ASP A 154 -8.41 -0.79 16.51
N ASN A 155 -8.48 -1.17 17.79
CA ASN A 155 -7.34 -1.79 18.47
C ASN A 155 -6.92 -3.09 17.76
N LEU A 156 -5.63 -3.23 17.49
CA LEU A 156 -5.04 -4.40 16.86
C LEU A 156 -4.82 -5.50 17.91
N ILE A 157 -5.67 -6.52 17.89
CA ILE A 157 -5.58 -7.67 18.82
C ILE A 157 -4.79 -8.79 18.16
N ILE A 158 -3.58 -9.04 18.67
CA ILE A 158 -2.72 -10.14 18.25
C ILE A 158 -2.87 -11.33 19.20
N SER A 159 -3.07 -12.52 18.63
CA SER A 159 -3.14 -13.78 19.37
C SER A 159 -2.53 -14.92 18.56
N ASP A 160 -2.06 -15.98 19.24
CA ASP A 160 -1.55 -17.19 18.58
C ASP A 160 -2.62 -17.89 17.72
N SER A 161 -3.90 -17.64 18.00
CA SER A 161 -5.03 -18.28 17.34
C SER A 161 -5.51 -17.58 16.08
N THR A 162 -4.95 -16.41 15.73
CA THR A 162 -5.45 -15.59 14.64
C THR A 162 -4.33 -15.01 13.80
N ILE A 163 -4.55 -14.97 12.48
CA ILE A 163 -3.76 -14.19 11.54
C ILE A 163 -4.56 -12.91 11.25
N THR A 164 -3.92 -11.77 11.40
CA THR A 164 -4.56 -10.45 11.23
C THR A 164 -3.93 -9.72 10.05
N GLN A 165 -4.76 -9.11 9.22
CA GLN A 165 -4.32 -8.16 8.19
C GLN A 165 -4.81 -6.76 8.54
N ILE A 166 -3.90 -5.81 8.57
CA ILE A 166 -4.18 -4.38 8.79
C ILE A 166 -3.77 -3.57 7.56
N GLU A 167 -4.58 -2.60 7.21
CA GLU A 167 -4.27 -1.58 6.21
C GLU A 167 -3.89 -0.26 6.88
N LEU A 168 -2.77 0.31 6.44
CA LEU A 168 -2.33 1.66 6.76
C LEU A 168 -2.52 2.51 5.50
N ALA A 169 -3.48 3.44 5.51
CA ALA A 169 -3.91 4.16 4.33
C ALA A 169 -3.52 5.63 4.39
N PHE A 170 -2.68 6.08 3.46
CA PHE A 170 -2.37 7.50 3.28
C PHE A 170 -3.49 8.17 2.49
N ASN A 171 -4.23 9.09 3.12
CA ASN A 171 -5.31 9.82 2.45
C ASN A 171 -4.77 10.96 1.58
N LEU A 172 -4.15 10.60 0.46
CA LEU A 172 -3.62 11.54 -0.53
C LEU A 172 -4.72 12.41 -1.15
N LYS A 173 -5.94 11.89 -1.27
CA LYS A 173 -7.09 12.68 -1.68
C LYS A 173 -7.28 13.88 -0.75
N LYS A 174 -7.35 13.65 0.57
CA LYS A 174 -7.50 14.70 1.58
C LYS A 174 -6.37 15.73 1.49
N CYS A 175 -5.13 15.29 1.29
CA CYS A 175 -3.99 16.19 1.16
C CYS A 175 -4.08 17.09 -0.09
N PHE A 176 -4.34 16.50 -1.25
CA PHE A 176 -4.29 17.23 -2.53
C PHE A 176 -5.58 17.97 -2.88
N ASP A 177 -6.71 17.67 -2.24
CA ASP A 177 -7.93 18.47 -2.32
C ASP A 177 -7.73 19.89 -1.75
N LEU A 178 -6.70 20.09 -0.91
CA LEU A 178 -6.33 21.39 -0.33
C LEU A 178 -5.43 22.23 -1.25
N VAL A 179 -4.96 21.67 -2.36
CA VAL A 179 -4.00 22.32 -3.26
C VAL A 179 -4.71 23.19 -4.29
N GLU A 180 -4.42 24.49 -4.27
CA GLU A 180 -4.88 25.46 -5.27
C GLU A 180 -3.93 25.42 -6.49
N PHE A 181 -4.07 24.39 -7.32
CA PHE A 181 -3.18 24.12 -8.47
C PHE A 181 -3.06 25.26 -9.49
N ASP A 182 -4.12 26.05 -9.68
CA ASP A 182 -4.15 27.20 -10.59
C ASP A 182 -3.28 28.38 -10.11
N GLN A 183 -2.87 28.38 -8.84
CA GLN A 183 -1.99 29.39 -8.26
C GLN A 183 -0.53 28.96 -8.22
N LEU A 184 -0.22 27.72 -8.61
CA LEU A 184 1.14 27.19 -8.56
C LEU A 184 1.97 27.68 -9.75
N ASN A 185 3.26 27.92 -9.49
CA ASN A 185 4.22 28.23 -10.53
C ASN A 185 4.46 26.99 -11.38
N THR A 186 4.39 27.19 -12.70
CA THR A 186 4.72 26.17 -13.71
C THR A 186 6.12 26.42 -14.26
N LYS A 187 6.78 25.35 -14.74
CA LYS A 187 8.04 25.45 -15.49
C LYS A 187 8.04 24.57 -16.73
N GLU A 188 8.94 24.86 -17.65
CA GLU A 188 9.19 24.02 -18.82
C GLU A 188 10.38 23.10 -18.53
N ILE A 189 10.20 21.80 -18.77
CA ILE A 189 11.27 20.80 -18.72
C ILE A 189 11.46 20.19 -20.11
N ASP A 190 12.70 19.77 -20.40
CA ASP A 190 13.03 19.03 -21.60
C ASP A 190 12.78 17.54 -21.36
N VAL A 191 11.95 16.91 -22.19
CA VAL A 191 11.60 15.49 -22.14
C VAL A 191 12.07 14.82 -23.42
N GLU A 192 12.92 13.80 -23.29
CA GLU A 192 13.35 12.98 -24.41
C GLU A 192 12.30 11.89 -24.69
N LEU A 193 11.73 11.92 -25.90
CA LEU A 193 10.82 10.91 -26.40
C LEU A 193 11.60 9.66 -26.83
N GLY A 194 10.94 8.50 -26.90
CA GLY A 194 11.58 7.23 -27.27
C GLY A 194 12.19 7.17 -28.68
N ASN A 195 12.01 8.20 -29.51
CA ASN A 195 12.65 8.39 -30.81
C ASN A 195 13.90 9.32 -30.75
N GLY A 196 14.34 9.72 -29.56
CA GLY A 196 15.47 10.63 -29.32
C GLY A 196 15.14 12.12 -29.52
N GLN A 197 13.88 12.47 -29.75
CA GLN A 197 13.45 13.87 -29.87
C GLN A 197 13.26 14.49 -28.49
N ILE A 198 13.83 15.68 -28.27
CA ILE A 198 13.56 16.48 -27.06
C ILE A 198 12.37 17.40 -27.32
N VAL A 199 11.39 17.35 -26.43
CA VAL A 199 10.23 18.25 -26.42
C VAL A 199 10.15 18.98 -25.10
N LYS A 200 9.62 20.21 -25.12
CA LYS A 200 9.34 20.96 -23.90
C LYS A 200 7.98 20.59 -23.35
N GLU A 201 7.93 20.27 -22.08
CA GLU A 201 6.69 19.97 -21.35
C GLU A 201 6.50 20.96 -20.20
N THR A 202 5.27 21.47 -20.04
CA THR A 202 4.91 22.30 -18.90
C THR A 202 4.55 21.42 -17.71
N VAL A 203 5.19 21.68 -16.57
CA VAL A 203 5.00 20.92 -15.34
C VAL A 203 4.86 21.82 -14.13
N ILE A 204 4.23 21.31 -13.08
CA ILE A 204 4.21 21.89 -11.74
C ILE A 204 5.10 21.02 -10.85
N GLU A 205 6.13 21.61 -10.26
CA GLU A 205 6.89 20.93 -9.21
C GLU A 205 6.57 21.54 -7.86
N ILE A 206 6.25 20.68 -6.88
CA ILE A 206 5.94 21.05 -5.50
C ILE A 206 7.02 20.43 -4.62
N ASN A 207 8.04 21.23 -4.31
CA ASN A 207 9.19 20.81 -3.52
C ASN A 207 9.66 21.97 -2.61
N ALA A 208 10.78 21.80 -1.90
CA ALA A 208 11.27 22.82 -0.97
C ALA A 208 11.67 24.16 -1.62
N ILE A 209 11.87 24.18 -2.94
CA ILE A 209 12.28 25.34 -3.74
C ILE A 209 11.08 25.89 -4.52
N ASP A 210 10.44 25.04 -5.32
CA ASP A 210 9.32 25.36 -6.18
C ASP A 210 8.00 25.16 -5.42
N ASN A 211 7.15 26.18 -5.40
CA ASN A 211 5.84 26.13 -4.73
C ASN A 211 5.91 25.80 -3.22
N LYS A 212 6.93 26.37 -2.54
CA LYS A 212 7.27 26.11 -1.14
C LYS A 212 6.11 26.14 -0.14
N ALA A 213 5.17 27.08 -0.25
CA ALA A 213 4.04 27.16 0.69
C ALA A 213 3.13 25.91 0.59
N THR A 214 2.85 25.46 -0.62
CA THR A 214 2.09 24.23 -0.91
C THR A 214 2.87 23.00 -0.47
N TYR A 215 4.19 23.01 -0.66
CA TYR A 215 5.08 21.95 -0.16
C TYR A 215 5.02 21.83 1.36
N GLU A 216 5.11 22.94 2.10
CA GLU A 216 5.02 22.95 3.57
C GLU A 216 3.65 22.47 4.05
N LEU A 217 2.57 22.88 3.36
CA LEU A 217 1.22 22.39 3.63
C LEU A 217 1.13 20.87 3.44
N LEU A 218 1.57 20.34 2.29
CA LEU A 218 1.48 18.91 2.00
C LEU A 218 2.30 18.06 2.98
N ASN A 219 3.49 18.51 3.40
CA ASN A 219 4.27 17.81 4.42
C ASN A 219 3.53 17.68 5.76
N LYS A 220 2.85 18.75 6.18
CA LYS A 220 2.04 18.73 7.39
C LYS A 220 0.84 17.79 7.23
N GLU A 221 0.09 17.95 6.14
CA GLU A 221 -1.15 17.19 5.93
C GLU A 221 -0.87 15.69 5.72
N LEU A 222 0.25 15.31 5.10
CA LEU A 222 0.66 13.92 4.98
C LEU A 222 0.87 13.23 6.34
N GLN A 223 1.47 13.93 7.31
CA GLN A 223 1.64 13.39 8.67
C GLN A 223 0.30 13.17 9.38
N GLU A 224 -0.74 13.92 9.00
CA GLU A 224 -2.09 13.85 9.54
C GLU A 224 -3.06 13.06 8.63
N SER A 225 -2.54 12.39 7.59
CA SER A 225 -3.34 11.73 6.55
C SER A 225 -3.53 10.23 6.75
N LEU A 226 -2.84 9.63 7.72
CA LEU A 226 -2.90 8.20 7.95
C LEU A 226 -4.27 7.81 8.52
N GLU A 227 -4.88 6.81 7.91
CA GLU A 227 -6.11 6.13 8.34
C GLU A 227 -5.80 4.63 8.49
N THR A 228 -6.51 3.92 9.36
CA THR A 228 -6.21 2.51 9.64
C THR A 228 -7.44 1.64 9.68
N ARG A 229 -7.31 0.39 9.19
CA ARG A 229 -8.42 -0.55 9.17
C ARG A 229 -7.95 -1.99 9.30
N ILE A 230 -8.63 -2.78 10.13
CA ILE A 230 -8.48 -4.24 10.12
C ILE A 230 -9.25 -4.81 8.94
N VAL A 231 -8.55 -5.46 8.00
CA VAL A 231 -9.13 -5.95 6.73
C VAL A 231 -9.59 -7.40 6.86
N ALA A 232 -8.82 -8.21 7.58
CA ALA A 232 -9.11 -9.62 7.78
C ALA A 232 -8.60 -10.08 9.14
N GLN A 233 -9.32 -11.01 9.74
CA GLN A 233 -8.87 -11.75 10.91
C GLN A 233 -9.34 -13.20 10.76
N GLU A 234 -8.40 -14.11 10.55
CA GLU A 234 -8.66 -15.51 10.24
C GLU A 234 -8.07 -16.42 11.32
N PRO A 235 -8.67 -17.59 11.59
CA PRO A 235 -8.08 -18.56 12.51
C PRO A 235 -6.72 -19.05 11.97
N ASN A 236 -5.76 -19.16 12.88
CA ASN A 236 -4.46 -19.77 12.59
C ASN A 236 -4.59 -21.29 12.76
N PHE A 237 -4.59 -22.04 11.66
CA PHE A 237 -4.76 -23.51 11.62
C PHE A 237 -3.43 -24.26 11.54
#